data_AF-D2R008-F1
#
_entry.id   AF-D2R008-F1
#
_cell.length_a   1.000
_cell.length_b   1.000
_cell.length_c   1.000
_cell.angle_alpha   90.00
_cell.angle_beta   90.00
_cell.angle_gamma   90.00
#
_symmetry.space_group_name_H-M   'P 1'
#
loop_
_entity.id
_entity.type
_entity.pdbx_description
1 polymer ?
#
loop_
_entity_poly.entity_id
_entity_poly.type
_entity_poly.pdbx_seq_one_letter_code
_entity_poly.pdbx_strand_id
1 'polypeptide(L)' 'MVLRFYRNLILIGKPGRGFRHTTKHNETGRRISVKNPKGPIYRDEPHLAYLDEVEWQEWMDDFRS' A
#
# COMPACT_ATOMS: atom_id res chain seq x y z
N MET A 1 6.20 -15.41 -1.33
CA MET A 1 5.91 -14.51 -0.18
C MET A 1 6.88 -13.33 -0.04
N VAL A 2 7.76 -13.06 -1.01
CA VAL A 2 8.78 -12.00 -0.96
C VAL A 2 8.30 -10.68 -1.59
N LEU A 3 7.57 -10.76 -2.72
CA LEU A 3 7.01 -9.60 -3.43
C LEU A 3 6.10 -8.70 -2.59
N ARG A 4 5.38 -9.28 -1.63
CA ARG A 4 4.48 -8.50 -0.75
C ARG A 4 5.26 -7.58 0.20
N PHE A 5 6.47 -7.97 0.57
CA PHE A 5 7.36 -7.16 1.41
C PHE A 5 7.88 -5.97 0.59
N TYR A 6 8.45 -6.23 -0.59
CA TYR A 6 9.02 -5.17 -1.42
C TYR A 6 7.97 -4.22 -2.01
N ARG A 7 6.73 -4.68 -2.26
CA ARG A 7 5.63 -3.79 -2.71
C ARG A 7 5.15 -2.83 -1.61
N ASN A 8 5.69 -2.91 -0.40
CA ASN A 8 5.36 -1.96 0.66
C ASN A 8 6.15 -0.65 0.47
N LEU A 9 5.43 0.41 0.15
CA LEU A 9 6.01 1.75 -0.08
C LEU A 9 6.61 2.38 1.18
N ILE A 10 6.44 1.76 2.37
CA ILE A 10 7.20 2.16 3.56
C ILE A 10 8.71 2.06 3.33
N LEU A 11 9.18 1.14 2.49
CA LEU A 11 10.60 0.94 2.21
C LEU A 11 11.25 2.16 1.55
N ILE A 12 10.45 2.98 0.84
CA ILE A 12 10.90 4.25 0.24
C ILE A 12 10.40 5.47 1.04
N GLY A 13 10.01 5.27 2.30
CA GLY A 13 9.52 6.35 3.16
C GLY A 13 8.15 6.89 2.77
N LYS A 14 7.33 6.14 2.02
CA LYS A 14 5.97 6.54 1.60
C LYS A 14 4.90 5.58 2.14
N PRO A 15 4.73 5.44 3.47
CA PRO A 15 3.71 4.57 4.02
C PRO A 15 2.31 4.95 3.52
N GLY A 16 1.62 3.96 2.96
CA GLY A 16 0.25 4.10 2.46
C GLY A 16 -0.78 3.64 3.50
N ARG A 17 -1.88 4.39 3.62
CA ARG A 17 -3.05 4.02 4.42
C ARG A 17 -4.33 4.19 3.63
N GLY A 18 -5.40 3.50 4.05
CA GLY A 18 -6.73 3.72 3.49
C GLY A 18 -6.96 3.06 2.13
N PHE A 19 -6.23 2.00 1.78
CA PHE A 19 -6.47 1.22 0.55
C PHE A 19 -7.88 0.61 0.50
N ARG A 20 -8.45 0.29 1.66
CA ARG A 20 -9.79 -0.27 1.82
C ARG A 20 -10.51 0.42 2.96
N HIS A 21 -11.83 0.47 2.88
CA HIS A 21 -12.71 0.85 3.98
C HIS A 21 -13.73 -0.25 4.24
N THR A 22 -14.34 -0.24 5.41
CA THR A 22 -15.40 -1.19 5.74
C THR A 22 -16.76 -0.52 5.57
N THR A 23 -17.62 -1.10 4.74
CA THR A 23 -19.03 -0.69 4.61
C THR A 23 -19.88 -1.63 5.45
N LYS A 24 -20.78 -1.09 6.28
CA LYS A 24 -21.76 -1.86 7.05
C LYS A 24 -23.05 -1.96 6.25
N HIS A 25 -23.46 -3.18 5.93
CA HIS A 25 -24.77 -3.46 5.35
C HIS A 25 -25.73 -3.78 6.48
N ASN A 26 -26.52 -2.78 6.90
CA ASN A 26 -27.42 -2.92 8.06
C ASN A 26 -28.50 -3.99 7.82
N GLU A 27 -28.96 -4.15 6.57
CA GLU A 27 -30.00 -5.11 6.19
C GLU A 27 -29.60 -6.58 6.43
N THR A 28 -28.32 -6.91 6.20
CA THR A 28 -27.79 -8.27 6.37
C THR A 28 -26.93 -8.43 7.61
N GLY A 29 -26.70 -7.34 8.37
CA GLY A 29 -25.75 -7.28 9.49
C GLY A 29 -24.27 -7.43 9.08
N ARG A 30 -23.97 -7.60 7.79
CA ARG A 30 -22.61 -7.90 7.30
C ARG A 30 -21.75 -6.64 7.21
N ARG A 31 -20.45 -6.81 7.47
CA ARG A 31 -19.40 -5.82 7.19
C ARG A 31 -18.54 -6.30 6.04
N ILE A 32 -18.40 -5.48 5.00
CA ILE A 32 -17.62 -5.83 3.80
C ILE A 32 -16.45 -4.85 3.66
N SER A 33 -15.25 -5.40 3.48
CA SER A 33 -14.05 -4.60 3.18
C SER A 33 -14.00 -4.30 1.68
N VAL A 34 -14.26 -3.06 1.31
CA VAL A 34 -14.34 -2.58 -0.07
C VAL A 34 -13.13 -1.71 -0.38
N LYS A 35 -12.70 -1.68 -1.65
CA LYS A 35 -11.68 -0.73 -2.10
C LYS A 35 -12.14 0.70 -1.81
N ASN A 36 -11.27 1.52 -1.23
CA ASN A 36 -11.64 2.88 -0.88
C ASN A 36 -11.83 3.70 -2.18
N PRO A 37 -13.03 4.27 -2.43
CA PRO A 37 -13.28 5.07 -3.62
C PRO A 37 -12.45 6.38 -3.64
N LYS A 38 -12.04 6.88 -2.48
CA LYS A 38 -11.16 8.07 -2.38
C LYS A 38 -9.68 7.77 -2.65
N GLY A 39 -9.34 6.50 -2.86
CA GLY A 39 -7.96 6.06 -2.99
C GLY A 39 -7.21 6.00 -1.65
N PRO A 40 -6.03 5.37 -1.66
CA PRO A 40 -5.12 5.41 -0.53
C PRO A 40 -4.49 6.80 -0.37
N ILE A 41 -4.09 7.12 0.86
CA ILE A 41 -3.30 8.31 1.20
C ILE A 41 -1.88 7.83 1.49
N TYR A 42 -0.90 8.53 0.95
CA TYR A 42 0.52 8.31 1.20
C TYR A 42 1.05 9.51 1.99
N ARG A 43 1.80 9.25 3.06
CA ARG A 43 2.49 10.29 3.82
C ARG A 43 3.98 10.21 3.50
N ASP A 44 4.62 11.35 3.29
CA ASP A 44 6.06 11.41 3.13
C ASP A 44 6.75 11.34 4.49
N GLU A 45 7.49 10.27 4.69
CA GLU A 45 8.24 9.92 5.90
C GLU A 45 9.64 9.46 5.52
N PRO A 46 10.52 10.36 5.05
CA PRO A 46 11.83 10.00 4.52
C PRO A 46 12.74 9.31 5.55
N HIS A 47 12.51 9.56 6.84
CA HIS A 47 13.22 8.91 7.95
C HIS A 47 12.90 7.41 8.11
N LEU A 48 11.82 6.92 7.49
CA LEU A 48 11.47 5.50 7.45
C LEU A 48 12.01 4.79 6.19
N ALA A 49 12.56 5.53 5.24
CA ALA A 49 13.08 4.95 4.01
C ALA A 49 14.29 4.05 4.32
N TYR A 50 14.20 2.82 3.85
CA TYR A 50 15.28 1.84 3.90
C TYR A 50 16.02 1.75 2.56
N LEU A 51 15.30 1.95 1.46
CA LEU A 51 15.80 2.01 0.09
C LEU A 51 15.55 3.41 -0.46
N ASP A 52 16.38 3.83 -1.41
CA ASP A 52 16.03 4.98 -2.24
C ASP A 52 14.93 4.61 -3.25
N GLU A 53 14.31 5.63 -3.86
CA GLU A 53 13.20 5.42 -4.79
C GLU A 53 13.65 4.77 -6.12
N VAL A 54 14.93 4.92 -6.49
CA VAL A 54 15.49 4.41 -7.75
C VAL A 54 15.78 2.91 -7.63
N GLU A 55 16.51 2.51 -6.59
CA GLU A 55 16.80 1.11 -6.23
C GLU A 55 15.50 0.30 -6.10
N TRP A 56 14.48 0.88 -5.46
CA TRP A 56 13.18 0.23 -5.34
C TRP A 56 12.50 0.02 -6.70
N GLN A 57 12.58 1.01 -7.60
CA GLN A 57 11.97 0.95 -8.92
C GLN A 57 12.65 -0.11 -9.80
N GLU A 58 13.98 -0.17 -9.77
CA GLU A 58 14.76 -1.20 -10.48
C GLU A 58 14.37 -2.62 -10.02
N TRP A 59 14.25 -2.83 -8.71
CA TRP A 59 13.77 -4.10 -8.15
C TRP A 59 12.36 -4.45 -8.63
N MET A 60 11.45 -3.46 -8.66
CA MET A 60 10.08 -3.68 -9.10
C MET A 60 9.97 -4.04 -10.58
N ASP A 61 10.86 -3.50 -11.42
CA ASP A 61 10.88 -3.77 -12.85
C ASP A 61 11.48 -5.15 -13.15
N ASP A 62 12.52 -5.57 -12.43
CA ASP A 62 13.06 -6.94 -12.49
C ASP A 62 11.99 -7.99 -12.11
N PHE A 63 11.21 -7.73 -11.07
CA PHE A 63 10.10 -8.62 -10.67
C PHE A 63 8.91 -8.66 -11.65
N ARG A 64 8.85 -7.75 -12.63
CA ARG A 64 7.78 -7.70 -13.65
C ARG A 64 8.20 -8.31 -14.98
N SER A 65 9.49 -8.58 -15.18
CA SER A 65 10.03 -9.33 -16.33
C SER A 65 9.81 -10.83 -16.19
#